data_AF-A0A182EYV8-F1
#
_entry.id   AF-A0A182EYV8-F1
#
_cell.length_a   1.000
_cell.length_b   1.000
_cell.length_c   1.000
_cell.angle_alpha   90.00
_cell.angle_beta   90.00
_cell.angle_gamma   90.00
#
_symmetry.space_group_name_H-M   'P 1'
#
loop_
_entity.id
_entity.type
_entity.pdbx_description
1 polymer ?
#
loop_
_entity_poly.entity_id
_entity_poly.type
_entity_poly.pdbx_seq_one_letter_code
_entity_poly.pdbx_strand_id
1 'polypeptide(L)' 'MRIVVIGAAPTGLGVAYRFYQLQNDNVDVTKNVELIILEK' A
#
# COMPACT_ATOMS: atom_id res chain seq x y z
N MET A 1 -3.34 -5.19 9.94
CA MET A 1 -4.24 -5.39 8.78
C MET A 1 -3.37 -5.60 7.55
N ARG A 2 -3.73 -6.52 6.65
CA ARG A 2 -2.94 -6.79 5.44
C ARG A 2 -3.77 -6.45 4.21
N ILE A 3 -3.21 -5.62 3.32
CA ILE A 3 -3.81 -5.23 2.05
C ILE A 3 -3.06 -5.97 0.95
N VAL A 4 -3.78 -6.75 0.15
CA VAL A 4 -3.21 -7.47 -0.99
C VAL A 4 -3.80 -6.90 -2.27
N VAL A 5 -2.93 -6.45 -3.17
CA VAL A 5 -3.31 -5.93 -4.48
C VAL A 5 -2.75 -6.87 -5.55
N ILE A 6 -3.61 -7.32 -6.47
CA ILE A 6 -3.21 -8.12 -7.62
C ILE A 6 -3.23 -7.22 -8.85
N GLY A 7 -2.06 -7.09 -9.49
CA GLY A 7 -1.79 -6.14 -10.57
C GLY A 7 -1.03 -4.91 -10.07
N ALA A 8 0.14 -4.66 -10.66
CA ALA A 8 1.01 -3.50 -10.49
C ALA A 8 0.90 -2.51 -11.67
N ALA A 9 -0.21 -2.59 -12.42
CA ALA A 9 -0.59 -1.58 -13.40
C ALA A 9 -0.87 -0.21 -12.70
N PRO A 10 -1.33 0.85 -13.39
CA PRO A 10 -1.30 2.20 -12.83
C PRO A 10 -2.13 2.35 -11.55
N THR A 11 -3.19 1.57 -11.40
CA THR A 11 -4.00 1.52 -10.17
C THR A 11 -3.25 0.87 -9.00
N GLY A 12 -2.56 -0.25 -9.22
CA GLY A 12 -1.78 -0.93 -8.18
C GLY A 12 -0.62 -0.08 -7.67
N LEU A 13 0.08 0.60 -8.59
CA LEU A 13 1.11 1.58 -8.22
C LEU A 13 0.52 2.80 -7.50
N GLY A 14 -0.67 3.25 -7.89
CA GLY A 14 -1.39 4.32 -7.19
C GLY A 14 -1.70 3.97 -5.74
N VAL A 15 -2.10 2.72 -5.47
CA VAL A 15 -2.30 2.23 -4.10
C VAL A 15 -0.98 2.24 -3.32
N ALA A 16 0.11 1.76 -3.93
CA ALA A 16 1.44 1.79 -3.32
C ALA A 16 1.87 3.21 -2.92
N TYR A 17 1.69 4.16 -3.85
CA TYR A 17 2.04 5.56 -3.62
C TYR A 17 1.20 6.19 -2.51
N ARG A 18 -0.12 5.96 -2.52
CA ARG A 18 -1.00 6.52 -1.49
C ARG A 18 -0.71 5.91 -0.12
N PHE A 19 -0.39 4.62 -0.08
CA PHE A 19 0.02 3.94 1.14
C PHE A 19 1.31 4.52 1.71
N TYR A 20 2.31 4.81 0.87
CA TYR A 20 3.54 5.49 1.28
C TYR A 20 3.27 6.88 1.87
N GLN A 21 2.39 7.68 1.27
CA GLN A 21 2.01 8.98 1.83
C GLN A 21 1.38 8.83 3.23
N LEU A 22 0.45 7.88 3.38
CA LEU A 22 -0.21 7.61 4.66
C LEU A 22 0.77 7.11 5.73
N GLN A 23 1.79 6.36 5.35
CA GLN A 23 2.85 5.94 6.28
C GLN A 23 3.64 7.12 6.84
N ASN A 24 3.89 8.15 6.04
CA ASN A 24 4.61 9.34 6.48
C ASN A 24 3.72 10.31 7.27
N ASP A 25 2.45 10.46 6.87
CA ASP A 25 1.53 11.41 7.48
C ASP A 25 0.92 10.87 8.79
N ASN A 26 0.76 9.54 8.91
CA ASN A 26 0.03 8.90 10.01
C ASN A 26 0.73 7.61 10.46
N VAL A 27 1.97 7.76 10.94
CA VAL A 27 2.88 6.67 11.32
C VAL A 27 2.24 5.69 12.32
N ASP A 28 1.53 6.18 13.34
CA ASP A 28 0.95 5.32 14.39
C ASP A 28 -0.16 4.40 13.88
N VAL A 29 -0.95 4.85 12.89
CA VAL A 29 -2.08 4.08 12.33
C VAL A 29 -1.58 3.05 11.32
N THR A 30 -0.56 3.41 10.55
CA THR A 30 -0.03 2.58 9.45
C THR A 30 1.05 1.59 9.88
N LYS A 31 1.62 1.74 11.09
CA LYS A 31 2.64 0.83 11.65
C LYS A 31 2.22 -0.64 11.67
N ASN A 32 0.92 -0.90 11.75
CA ASN A 32 0.34 -2.24 11.82
C ASN A 32 -0.34 -2.66 10.50
N VAL A 33 -0.12 -1.92 9.41
CA VAL A 33 -0.66 -2.20 8.08
C VAL A 33 0.46 -2.66 7.16
N GLU A 34 0.25 -3.78 6.49
CA GLU A 34 1.18 -4.35 5.51
C GLU A 34 0.52 -4.32 4.13
N LEU A 35 1.21 -3.77 3.12
CA LEU A 35 0.77 -3.75 1.73
C LEU A 35 1.62 -4.74 0.92
N ILE A 36 0.95 -5.69 0.26
CA ILE A 36 1.57 -6.67 -0.63
C ILE A 36 1.00 -6.48 -2.02
N ILE A 37 1.87 -6.30 -3.02
CA ILE A 37 1.49 -6.18 -4.42
C ILE A 37 2.03 -7.41 -5.15
N LEU A 38 1.13 -8.11 -5.85
CA LEU A 38 1.44 -9.28 -6.65
C LEU A 38 1.19 -8.94 -8.12
N GLU A 39 2.17 -9.18 -8.98
CA GLU A 39 2.08 -9.07 -10.44
C GLU A 39 2.57 -10.38 -11.06
N LYS A 40 2.01 -10.75 -12.22
CA LYS A 40 2.31 -12.01 -12.89
C LYS A 40 3.62 -11.95 -13.69
#